data_AF-A0A1U7WUC5-F1
#
_entry.id   AF-A0A1U7WUC5-F1
#
_cell.length_a   1.000
_cell.length_b   1.000
_cell.length_c   1.000
_cell.angle_alpha   90.00
_cell.angle_beta   90.00
_cell.angle_gamma   90.00
#
_symmetry.space_group_name_H-M   'P 1'
#
loop_
_entity.id
_entity.type
_entity.pdbx_description
1 polymer ?
#
loop_
_entity_poly.entity_id
_entity_poly.type
_entity_poly.pdbx_seq_one_letter_code
_entity_poly.pdbx_strand_id
1 'polypeptide(L)'
;MFDGIGDPKVHLRTYCDKLVGAGKDERIRMKLLMRSITGDALSWYIIQNPKKWANLVSMSSEFMDRFRFNTENAPYIFYIQNLKKKPIETFREYATRWRSEAAMVRPALKEEQMNKLFVRA
;
A
#
# COMPACT_ATOMS: atom_id res chain seq x y z
N MET A 1 0.68 -7.35 -7.77
CA MET A 1 1.71 -6.41 -8.29
C MET A 1 1.37 -5.06 -7.68
N PHE A 2 2.35 -4.26 -7.26
CA PHE A 2 2.09 -2.96 -6.65
C PHE A 2 1.96 -1.88 -7.73
N ASP A 3 0.82 -1.22 -7.80
CA ASP A 3 0.47 -0.25 -8.85
C ASP A 3 0.81 1.20 -8.48
N GLY A 4 1.26 1.44 -7.25
CA GLY A 4 1.44 2.77 -6.70
C GLY A 4 0.44 3.09 -5.58
N ILE A 5 -0.49 2.20 -5.26
CA ILE A 5 -1.50 2.37 -4.20
C ILE A 5 -1.28 1.34 -3.07
N GLY A 6 -1.60 1.72 -1.83
CA GLY A 6 -1.46 0.88 -0.64
C GLY A 6 -0.11 1.01 0.05
N ASP A 7 0.13 0.19 1.09
CA ASP A 7 1.30 0.31 1.95
C ASP A 7 2.59 -0.19 1.25
N PRO A 8 3.55 0.70 0.92
CA PRO A 8 4.80 0.31 0.26
C PRO A 8 5.66 -0.60 1.12
N LYS A 9 5.54 -0.53 2.46
CA LYS A 9 6.27 -1.42 3.39
C LYS A 9 5.78 -2.85 3.29
N VAL A 10 4.47 -3.05 3.17
CA VAL A 10 3.87 -4.38 2.98
C VAL A 10 4.32 -4.97 1.65
N HIS A 11 4.35 -4.16 0.59
CA HIS A 11 4.87 -4.57 -0.71
C HIS A 11 6.33 -5.03 -0.62
N LEU A 12 7.23 -4.19 -0.07
CA LEU A 12 8.65 -4.51 0.04
C LEU A 12 8.91 -5.78 0.87
N ARG A 13 8.18 -5.97 1.99
CA ARG A 13 8.28 -7.20 2.79
C ARG A 13 7.90 -8.43 1.98
N THR A 14 6.73 -8.38 1.33
CA THR A 14 6.24 -9.49 0.50
C THR A 14 7.19 -9.80 -0.66
N TYR A 15 7.80 -8.76 -1.24
CA TYR A 15 8.81 -8.92 -2.28
C TYR A 15 10.08 -9.60 -1.73
N CYS A 16 10.60 -9.17 -0.58
CA CYS A 16 11.75 -9.80 0.06
C CYS A 16 11.49 -11.27 0.41
N ASP A 17 10.29 -11.60 0.91
CA ASP A 17 9.91 -12.98 1.24
C ASP A 17 9.89 -13.87 -0.01
N LYS A 18 9.52 -13.33 -1.18
CA LYS A 18 9.58 -14.05 -2.46
C LYS A 18 10.99 -14.27 -2.99
N LEU A 19 11.98 -13.56 -2.45
CA LEU A 19 13.39 -13.74 -2.80
C LEU A 19 14.10 -14.77 -1.90
N VAL A 20 13.38 -15.44 -1.00
CA VAL A 20 13.95 -16.56 -0.23
C VAL A 20 14.37 -17.66 -1.22
N GLY A 21 15.66 -17.95 -1.28
CA GLY A 21 16.26 -18.89 -2.24
C GLY A 21 16.78 -18.23 -3.54
N ALA A 22 16.39 -16.99 -3.84
CA ALA A 22 17.08 -16.20 -4.84
C ALA A 22 18.45 -15.77 -4.26
N GLY A 23 19.52 -16.02 -5.02
CA GLY A 23 20.89 -15.70 -4.61
C GLY A 23 21.07 -14.26 -4.08
N LYS A 24 22.21 -13.99 -3.44
CA LYS A 24 22.50 -12.71 -2.78
C LYS A 24 22.93 -11.59 -3.75
N ASP A 25 22.67 -11.75 -5.05
CA ASP A 25 23.03 -10.74 -6.04
C ASP A 25 22.05 -9.55 -5.97
N GLU A 26 22.51 -8.47 -5.38
CA GLU A 26 21.74 -7.23 -5.20
C GLU A 26 21.29 -6.62 -6.53
N ARG A 27 22.08 -6.72 -7.60
CA ARG A 27 21.69 -6.20 -8.92
C ARG A 27 20.53 -7.00 -9.52
N ILE A 28 20.55 -8.33 -9.34
CA ILE A 28 19.44 -9.19 -9.76
C ILE A 28 18.19 -8.85 -8.95
N ARG A 29 18.31 -8.72 -7.62
CA ARG A 29 17.19 -8.35 -6.75
C ARG A 29 16.59 -7.02 -7.19
N MET A 30 17.41 -5.97 -7.34
CA MET A 30 16.93 -4.67 -7.80
C MET A 30 16.15 -4.77 -9.12
N LYS A 31 16.65 -5.51 -10.11
CA LYS A 31 15.93 -5.77 -11.38
C LYS A 31 14.63 -6.55 -11.20
N LEU A 32 14.58 -7.50 -10.26
CA LEU A 32 13.37 -8.26 -9.94
C LEU A 32 12.30 -7.40 -9.26
N LEU A 33 12.66 -6.32 -8.57
CA LEU A 33 11.67 -5.40 -8.00
C LEU A 33 10.77 -4.83 -9.09
N MET A 34 11.35 -4.48 -10.25
CA MET A 34 10.59 -4.00 -11.42
C MET A 34 9.50 -4.98 -11.88
N ARG A 35 9.69 -6.30 -11.69
CA ARG A 35 8.69 -7.33 -12.03
C ARG A 35 7.54 -7.41 -11.02
N SER A 36 7.68 -6.76 -9.87
CA SER A 36 6.69 -6.78 -8.80
C SER A 36 5.80 -5.54 -8.75
N ILE A 37 6.06 -4.55 -9.62
CA ILE A 37 5.35 -3.26 -9.71
C ILE A 37 4.71 -3.06 -11.10
N THR A 38 3.65 -2.24 -11.15
CA THR A 38 2.90 -1.90 -12.37
C THR A 38 2.46 -0.43 -12.32
N GLY A 39 1.80 0.06 -13.38
CA GLY A 39 1.17 1.38 -13.41
C GLY A 39 2.13 2.50 -13.05
N ASP A 40 1.70 3.40 -12.18
CA ASP A 40 2.46 4.58 -11.75
C ASP A 40 3.77 4.19 -11.04
N ALA A 41 3.78 3.07 -10.31
CA ALA A 41 4.99 2.56 -9.69
C ALA A 41 6.04 2.10 -10.70
N LEU A 42 5.62 1.42 -11.77
CA LEU A 42 6.52 1.01 -12.84
C LEU A 42 7.04 2.24 -13.62
N SER A 43 6.17 3.19 -13.94
CA SER A 43 6.55 4.45 -14.59
C SER A 43 7.60 5.21 -13.77
N TRP A 44 7.41 5.31 -12.46
CA TRP A 44 8.40 5.91 -11.55
C TRP A 44 9.74 5.18 -11.58
N TYR A 45 9.76 3.85 -11.63
CA TYR A 45 11.00 3.06 -11.62
C TYR A 45 11.80 3.26 -12.91
N ILE A 46 11.14 3.24 -14.08
CA ILE A 46 11.80 3.31 -15.39
C ILE A 46 12.52 4.64 -15.62
N ILE A 47 12.01 5.74 -15.08
CA ILE A 47 12.63 7.07 -15.22
C ILE A 47 13.86 7.27 -14.30
N GLN A 48 14.11 6.35 -13.36
CA GLN A 48 15.27 6.46 -12.48
C GLN A 48 16.55 6.03 -13.19
N ASN A 49 17.67 6.66 -12.85
CA ASN A 49 18.99 6.17 -13.24
C ASN A 49 19.38 4.95 -12.37
N PRO A 50 19.48 3.73 -12.90
CA PRO A 50 19.77 2.54 -12.09
C PRO A 50 21.15 2.58 -11.41
N LYS A 51 22.08 3.41 -11.90
CA LYS A 51 23.42 3.56 -11.33
C LYS A 51 23.43 4.35 -10.01
N LYS A 52 22.34 5.05 -9.69
CA LYS A 52 22.25 5.85 -8.45
C LYS A 52 22.07 4.98 -7.20
N TRP A 53 21.57 3.76 -7.38
CA TRP A 53 21.33 2.83 -6.28
C TRP A 53 22.51 1.87 -6.15
N ALA A 54 23.14 1.88 -4.98
CA ALA A 54 24.26 1.00 -4.66
C ALA A 54 23.81 -0.44 -4.33
N ASN A 55 22.60 -0.59 -3.78
CA ASN A 55 22.03 -1.85 -3.30
C ASN A 55 20.50 -1.76 -3.15
N LEU A 56 19.86 -2.88 -2.82
CA LEU A 56 18.41 -2.95 -2.62
C LEU A 56 17.93 -2.02 -1.50
N VAL A 57 18.74 -1.76 -0.47
CA VAL A 57 18.37 -0.88 0.65
C VAL A 57 18.22 0.56 0.17
N SER A 58 19.18 1.09 -0.58
CA SER A 58 19.12 2.46 -1.13
C SER A 58 17.93 2.65 -2.06
N MET A 59 17.65 1.67 -2.93
CA MET A 59 16.48 1.68 -3.80
C MET A 59 15.16 1.59 -3.02
N SER A 60 15.10 0.73 -1.99
CA SER A 60 13.92 0.56 -1.15
C SER A 60 13.60 1.82 -0.35
N SER A 61 14.61 2.56 0.10
CA SER A 61 14.43 3.85 0.78
C SER A 61 13.74 4.87 -0.13
N GLU A 62 14.23 5.05 -1.36
CA GLU A 62 13.59 5.96 -2.31
C GLU A 62 12.19 5.51 -2.73
N PHE A 63 11.97 4.19 -2.84
CA PHE A 63 10.64 3.64 -3.08
C PHE A 63 9.69 4.01 -1.92
N MET A 64 10.13 3.85 -0.67
CA MET A 64 9.36 4.26 0.50
C MET A 64 9.06 5.75 0.49
N ASP A 65 10.04 6.60 0.18
CA ASP A 65 9.85 8.05 0.12
C ASP A 65 8.88 8.46 -0.98
N ARG A 66 8.97 7.84 -2.16
CA ARG A 66 8.07 8.10 -3.30
C ARG A 66 6.61 7.83 -2.93
N PHE A 67 6.35 6.73 -2.22
CA PHE A 67 5.01 6.25 -1.89
C PHE A 67 4.62 6.51 -0.43
N ARG A 68 5.36 7.36 0.31
CA ARG A 68 5.13 7.60 1.74
C ARG A 68 3.70 8.10 2.01
N PHE A 69 3.17 8.90 1.10
CA PHE A 69 1.82 9.46 1.16
C PHE A 69 0.73 8.40 1.12
N ASN A 70 0.98 7.21 0.59
CA ASN A 70 0.01 6.11 0.63
C ASN A 70 -0.26 5.62 2.05
N THR A 71 0.69 5.85 2.96
CA THR A 71 0.56 5.51 4.38
C THR A 71 0.32 6.72 5.27
N GLU A 72 0.76 7.91 4.87
CA GLU A 72 0.50 9.17 5.60
C GLU A 72 -0.94 9.66 5.41
N ASN A 73 -1.53 9.42 4.24
CA ASN A 73 -2.93 9.68 3.94
C ASN A 73 -3.83 8.46 4.19
N ALA A 74 -3.36 7.47 4.95
CA ALA A 74 -4.24 6.38 5.38
C ALA A 74 -5.50 7.01 6.01
N PRO A 75 -6.71 6.55 5.63
CA PRO A 75 -7.92 7.20 6.07
C PRO A 75 -7.92 7.28 7.59
N TYR A 76 -7.92 8.50 8.12
CA TYR A 76 -8.04 8.70 9.56
C TYR A 76 -9.42 8.20 10.01
N ILE A 77 -9.55 7.90 11.29
CA ILE A 77 -10.82 7.51 11.92
C ILE A 77 -11.96 8.46 11.48
N PHE A 78 -11.67 9.76 11.33
CA PHE A 78 -12.60 10.78 10.84
C PHE A 78 -13.15 10.51 9.43
N TYR A 79 -12.36 9.97 8.50
CA TYR A 79 -12.85 9.62 7.16
C TYR A 79 -13.89 8.50 7.22
N ILE A 80 -13.60 7.43 7.97
CA ILE A 80 -14.51 6.30 8.14
C ILE A 80 -15.78 6.69 8.89
N GLN A 81 -15.68 7.60 9.86
CA GLN A 81 -16.84 8.19 10.54
C GLN A 81 -17.80 8.90 9.59
N ASN A 82 -17.28 9.51 8.53
CA ASN A 82 -18.06 10.30 7.59
C ASN A 82 -18.34 9.57 6.27
N LEU A 83 -17.97 8.29 6.17
CA LEU A 83 -18.12 7.51 4.96
C LEU A 83 -19.57 7.11 4.74
N LYS A 84 -20.28 7.86 3.89
CA LYS A 84 -21.68 7.61 3.57
C LYS A 84 -21.86 6.59 2.47
N LYS A 85 -23.03 5.95 2.48
CA LYS A 85 -23.50 5.12 1.37
C LYS A 85 -23.74 5.98 0.13
N LYS A 86 -23.22 5.57 -1.02
CA LYS A 86 -23.47 6.18 -2.33
C LYS A 86 -24.90 5.88 -2.81
N PRO A 87 -25.53 6.74 -3.64
CA PRO A 87 -26.87 6.50 -4.17
C PRO A 87 -26.97 5.20 -4.99
N ILE A 88 -25.92 4.90 -5.76
CA ILE A 88 -25.91 3.78 -6.73
C ILE A 88 -25.48 2.43 -6.14
N GLU A 89 -24.89 2.38 -4.95
CA GLU A 89 -24.44 1.11 -4.35
C GLU A 89 -25.55 0.48 -3.50
N THR A 90 -25.55 -0.82 -3.32
CA THR A 90 -26.41 -1.53 -2.35
C THR A 90 -25.85 -1.40 -0.93
N PHE A 91 -26.67 -1.71 0.08
CA PHE A 91 -26.19 -1.73 1.47
C PHE A 91 -25.06 -2.76 1.68
N ARG A 92 -25.11 -3.91 0.99
CA ARG A 92 -24.08 -4.94 1.08
C ARG A 92 -22.75 -4.47 0.49
N GLU A 93 -22.79 -3.80 -0.65
CA GLU A 93 -21.61 -3.21 -1.29
C GLU A 93 -21.02 -2.10 -0.41
N TYR A 94 -21.87 -1.24 0.15
CA TYR A 94 -21.46 -0.24 1.13
C TYR A 94 -20.78 -0.87 2.35
N ALA A 95 -21.39 -1.88 3.00
CA ALA A 95 -20.83 -2.53 4.17
C ALA A 95 -19.48 -3.21 3.88
N THR A 96 -19.35 -3.79 2.69
CA THR A 96 -18.10 -4.41 2.24
C THR A 96 -17.01 -3.36 2.03
N ARG A 97 -17.35 -2.26 1.36
CA ARG A 97 -16.45 -1.12 1.12
C ARG A 97 -16.02 -0.45 2.42
N TRP A 98 -16.98 -0.14 3.30
CA TRP A 98 -16.73 0.45 4.60
C TRP A 98 -15.79 -0.42 5.44
N ARG A 99 -16.00 -1.75 5.51
CA ARG A 99 -15.09 -2.66 6.23
C ARG A 99 -13.69 -2.69 5.63
N SER A 100 -13.58 -2.71 4.30
CA SER A 100 -12.29 -2.69 3.60
C SER A 100 -11.50 -1.42 3.91
N GLU A 101 -12.17 -0.26 3.85
CA GLU A 101 -11.56 1.04 4.14
C GLU A 101 -11.23 1.18 5.64
N ALA A 102 -12.10 0.70 6.53
CA ALA A 102 -11.89 0.69 7.98
C ALA A 102 -10.68 -0.16 8.40
N ALA A 103 -10.42 -1.27 7.71
CA ALA A 103 -9.23 -2.12 7.95
C ALA A 103 -7.90 -1.43 7.59
N MET A 104 -7.95 -0.38 6.76
CA MET A 104 -6.77 0.38 6.35
C MET A 104 -6.50 1.60 7.26
N VAL A 105 -7.42 1.93 8.19
CA VAL A 105 -7.28 3.06 9.11
C VAL A 105 -6.08 2.89 10.03
N ARG A 106 -5.36 4.00 10.27
CA ARG A 106 -4.29 4.06 11.27
C ARG A 106 -4.54 5.16 12.30
N PRO A 107 -4.40 4.87 13.61
CA PRO A 107 -4.18 3.55 14.20
C PRO A 107 -5.37 2.60 13.96
N ALA A 108 -5.13 1.29 14.04
CA ALA A 108 -6.17 0.28 13.79
C ALA A 108 -7.37 0.48 14.73
N LEU A 109 -8.58 0.40 14.17
CA LEU A 109 -9.82 0.46 14.94
C LEU A 109 -10.02 -0.83 15.73
N LYS A 110 -10.36 -0.71 17.02
CA LYS A 110 -10.86 -1.86 17.81
C LYS A 110 -12.27 -2.22 17.34
N GLU A 111 -12.69 -3.48 17.51
CA GLU A 111 -14.04 -3.92 17.13
C GLU A 111 -15.16 -3.06 17.75
N GLU A 112 -15.00 -2.69 19.03
CA GLU A 112 -15.94 -1.80 19.73
C GLU A 112 -16.08 -0.43 19.05
N GLN A 113 -14.98 0.09 18.50
CA GLN A 113 -14.98 1.34 17.74
C GLN A 113 -15.63 1.11 16.38
N MET A 114 -15.30 0.02 15.68
CA MET A 114 -15.90 -0.31 14.39
C MET A 114 -17.43 -0.38 14.47
N ASN A 115 -17.97 -1.06 15.48
CA ASN A 115 -19.40 -1.17 15.70
C ASN A 115 -20.05 0.20 15.95
N LYS A 116 -19.41 1.06 16.76
CA LYS A 116 -19.91 2.42 17.03
C LYS A 116 -19.90 3.30 15.79
N LEU A 117 -18.90 3.17 14.91
CA LEU A 117 -18.77 4.02 13.73
C LEU A 117 -19.67 3.57 12.59
N PHE A 118 -19.83 2.27 12.39
CA PHE A 118 -20.69 1.73 11.33
C PHE A 118 -22.18 2.04 11.55
N VAL A 119 -22.64 2.03 12.81
CA VAL A 119 -24.05 2.30 13.16
C VAL A 119 -24.44 3.78 13.00
N ARG A 120 -23.46 4.70 12.94
CA ARG A 120 -23.69 6.16 12.81
C ARG A 120 -23.67 6.69 11.37
N ALA A 121 -23.35 5.85 10.39
CA ALA A 121 -23.03 6.26 9.02
C ALA A 121 -24.21 6.11 8.04
#